data_AF-A0A961PCD3-F1
#
_entry.id   AF-A0A961PCD3-F1
#
_cell.length_a   1.000
_cell.length_b   1.000
_cell.length_c   1.000
_cell.angle_alpha   90.00
_cell.angle_beta   90.00
_cell.angle_gamma   90.00
#
_symmetry.space_group_name_H-M   'P 1'
#
loop_
_entity.id
_entity.type
_entity.pdbx_description
1 polymer ?
#
loop_
_entity_poly.entity_id
_entity_poly.type
_entity_poly.pdbx_seq_one_letter_code
_entity_poly.pdbx_strand_id
1 'polypeptide(L)'
;MTDPLLTRAALDRLRWPLRLTWAGLVVEHVARAFWPFATAAMALAAVLLSGGLARWPGWLGSELVAGFGLAVAVTLVLGIRRYRRVPRTAALARLDATLKGAPIAALGDVQAIGAGDPASRAVWEAHRARAAERLAAVRAVPPRPRLAGDDPYALRLIAATALAVALLFGAGTHPADLAALVPGGADAAIAETSWEGWIEPPA
;
A
#
# COMPACT_ATOMS: atom_id res chain seq x y z
N MET A 1 -9.34 -19.56 41.91
CA MET A 1 -8.75 -20.56 40.98
C MET A 1 -9.31 -20.36 39.58
N THR A 2 -8.89 -19.30 38.89
CA THR A 2 -9.13 -19.16 37.44
C THR A 2 -8.30 -20.20 36.69
N ASP A 3 -8.99 -21.03 35.92
CA ASP A 3 -8.40 -22.14 35.17
C ASP A 3 -7.40 -21.62 34.11
N PRO A 4 -6.10 -22.00 34.15
CA PRO A 4 -5.10 -21.56 33.18
C PRO A 4 -5.50 -21.86 31.72
N LEU A 5 -6.37 -22.85 31.51
CA LEU A 5 -6.92 -23.20 30.21
C LEU A 5 -7.84 -22.12 29.62
N LEU A 6 -8.60 -21.41 30.45
CA LEU A 6 -9.50 -20.33 30.01
C LEU A 6 -8.70 -19.13 29.44
N THR A 7 -7.57 -18.81 30.08
CA THR A 7 -6.62 -17.80 29.58
C THR A 7 -5.99 -18.20 28.24
N ARG A 8 -5.61 -19.48 28.06
CA ARG A 8 -5.03 -19.95 26.80
C ARG A 8 -6.05 -19.94 25.65
N ALA A 9 -7.26 -20.43 25.90
CA ALA A 9 -8.34 -20.42 24.90
C ALA A 9 -8.74 -18.99 24.50
N ALA A 10 -8.75 -18.05 25.45
CA ALA A 10 -9.00 -16.63 25.18
C ALA A 10 -7.88 -16.00 24.33
N LEU A 11 -6.62 -16.32 24.61
CA LEU A 11 -5.46 -15.84 23.85
C LEU A 11 -5.40 -16.44 22.43
N ASP A 12 -5.77 -17.71 22.26
CA ASP A 12 -5.81 -18.36 20.95
C ASP A 12 -6.87 -17.74 20.04
N ARG A 13 -8.03 -17.38 20.60
CA ARG A 13 -9.07 -16.63 19.87
C ARG A 13 -8.61 -15.24 19.44
N LEU A 14 -7.66 -14.64 20.14
CA LEU A 14 -7.10 -13.32 19.81
C LEU A 14 -6.12 -13.35 18.63
N ARG A 15 -5.58 -14.52 18.28
CA ARG A 15 -4.54 -14.66 17.23
C ARG A 15 -5.02 -14.17 15.87
N TRP A 16 -6.23 -14.53 15.46
CA TRP A 16 -6.79 -14.14 14.17
C TRP A 16 -7.16 -12.65 14.09
N PRO A 17 -7.94 -12.08 15.04
CA PRO A 17 -8.21 -10.65 15.11
C PRO A 17 -6.94 -9.79 15.15
N LEU A 18 -5.91 -10.24 15.88
CA LEU A 18 -4.63 -9.55 15.95
C LEU A 18 -3.88 -9.58 14.62
N ARG A 19 -3.81 -10.74 13.95
CA ARG A 19 -3.18 -10.86 12.63
C ARG A 19 -3.89 -10.00 11.59
N LEU A 20 -5.22 -9.98 11.58
CA LEU A 20 -6.01 -9.14 10.68
C LEU A 20 -5.82 -7.65 10.96
N THR A 21 -5.80 -7.25 12.22
CA THR A 21 -5.56 -5.85 12.62
C THR A 21 -4.13 -5.41 12.27
N TRP A 22 -3.14 -6.28 12.48
CA TRP A 22 -1.75 -6.03 12.09
C TRP A 22 -1.61 -5.94 10.56
N ALA A 23 -2.22 -6.86 9.81
CA ALA A 23 -2.24 -6.82 8.34
C ALA A 23 -2.90 -5.53 7.84
N GLY A 24 -4.02 -5.11 8.43
CA GLY A 24 -4.67 -3.83 8.12
C GLY A 24 -3.76 -2.64 8.36
N LEU A 25 -3.03 -2.61 9.49
CA LEU A 25 -2.05 -1.57 9.78
C LEU A 25 -0.88 -1.56 8.80
N VAL A 26 -0.38 -2.73 8.39
CA VAL A 26 0.67 -2.83 7.37
C VAL A 26 0.17 -2.25 6.05
N VAL A 27 -1.02 -2.64 5.60
CA VAL A 27 -1.64 -2.11 4.38
C VAL A 27 -1.81 -0.60 4.45
N GLU A 28 -2.26 -0.05 5.57
CA GLU A 28 -2.36 1.41 5.75
C GLU A 28 -1.01 2.12 5.62
N HIS A 29 0.05 1.58 6.24
CA HIS A 29 1.37 2.18 6.21
C HIS A 29 2.01 2.07 4.83
N VAL A 30 1.86 0.92 4.16
CA VAL A 30 2.30 0.74 2.78
C VAL A 30 1.54 1.70 1.86
N ALA A 31 0.22 1.77 1.97
CA ALA A 31 -0.58 2.68 1.16
C ALA A 31 -0.17 4.14 1.35
N ARG A 32 0.08 4.59 2.61
CA ARG A 32 0.56 5.95 2.89
C ARG A 32 1.99 6.20 2.42
N ALA A 33 2.88 5.22 2.50
CA ALA A 33 4.27 5.40 2.07
C ALA A 33 4.42 5.39 0.54
N PHE A 34 3.63 4.57 -0.15
CA PHE A 34 3.78 4.30 -1.58
C PHE A 34 2.70 4.97 -2.46
N TRP A 35 1.83 5.82 -1.91
CA TRP A 35 0.85 6.55 -2.73
C TRP A 35 1.49 7.44 -3.82
N PRO A 36 2.61 8.16 -3.59
CA PRO A 36 3.22 8.99 -4.63
C PRO A 36 3.82 8.14 -5.74
N PHE A 37 4.43 7.01 -5.36
CA PHE A 37 4.96 6.01 -6.29
C PHE A 37 3.87 5.43 -7.18
N ALA A 38 2.76 4.97 -6.58
CA ALA A 38 1.64 4.46 -7.35
C ALA A 38 1.08 5.52 -8.31
N THR A 39 1.00 6.77 -7.87
CA THR A 39 0.52 7.90 -8.70
C THR A 39 1.46 8.16 -9.88
N ALA A 40 2.77 8.26 -9.64
CA ALA A 40 3.76 8.47 -10.69
C ALA A 40 3.80 7.29 -11.67
N ALA A 41 3.69 6.06 -11.18
CA ALA A 41 3.66 4.86 -12.01
C ALA A 41 2.41 4.80 -12.88
N MET A 42 1.23 5.14 -12.34
CA MET A 42 0.00 5.25 -13.12
C MET A 42 0.10 6.34 -14.18
N ALA A 43 0.69 7.50 -13.86
CA ALA A 43 0.87 8.59 -14.81
C ALA A 43 1.84 8.20 -15.95
N LEU A 44 2.97 7.56 -15.62
CA LEU A 44 3.91 7.03 -16.61
C LEU A 44 3.22 6.00 -17.53
N ALA A 45 2.49 5.05 -16.93
CA ALA A 45 1.75 4.05 -17.68
C ALA A 45 0.68 4.68 -18.58
N ALA A 46 -0.03 5.71 -18.11
CA ALA A 46 -1.00 6.43 -18.92
C ALA A 46 -0.36 7.09 -20.14
N VAL A 47 0.80 7.74 -19.96
CA VAL A 47 1.57 8.35 -21.06
C VAL A 47 1.97 7.30 -22.08
N LEU A 48 2.58 6.19 -21.64
CA LEU A 48 3.02 5.10 -22.51
C LEU A 48 1.83 4.42 -23.24
N LEU A 49 0.72 4.19 -22.56
CA LEU A 49 -0.41 3.46 -23.15
C LEU A 49 -1.29 4.35 -24.05
N SER A 50 -1.23 5.68 -23.90
CA SER A 50 -2.08 6.61 -24.64
C SER A 50 -1.88 6.57 -26.17
N GLY A 51 -0.70 6.15 -26.65
CA GLY A 51 -0.28 6.34 -28.04
C GLY A 51 -0.07 7.82 -28.42
N GLY A 52 0.06 8.70 -27.43
CA GLY A 52 0.36 10.12 -27.62
C GLY A 52 1.80 10.36 -28.08
N LEU A 53 2.74 9.49 -27.69
CA LEU A 53 4.16 9.60 -28.03
C LEU A 53 4.41 9.68 -29.54
N ALA A 54 3.67 8.92 -30.35
CA ALA A 54 3.78 8.96 -31.81
C ALA A 54 3.23 10.25 -32.45
N ARG A 55 2.36 10.97 -31.73
CA ARG A 55 1.66 12.17 -32.23
C ARG A 55 2.27 13.48 -31.72
N TRP A 56 3.00 13.42 -30.61
CA TRP A 56 3.60 14.59 -29.98
C TRP A 56 4.99 14.87 -30.55
N PRO A 57 5.48 16.13 -30.42
CA PRO A 57 6.87 16.41 -30.70
C PRO A 57 7.80 15.51 -29.88
N GLY A 58 8.82 14.94 -30.50
CA GLY A 58 9.70 13.96 -29.85
C GLY A 58 10.32 14.44 -28.54
N TRP A 59 10.69 15.73 -28.46
CA TRP A 59 11.21 16.35 -27.24
C TRP A 59 10.20 16.32 -26.09
N LEU A 60 8.91 16.50 -26.37
CA LEU A 60 7.88 16.47 -25.34
C LEU A 60 7.67 15.04 -24.82
N GLY A 61 7.67 14.07 -25.75
CA GLY A 61 7.61 12.65 -25.39
C GLY A 61 8.78 12.23 -24.49
N SER A 62 10.01 12.62 -24.85
CA SER A 62 11.21 12.29 -24.08
C SER A 62 11.20 12.92 -22.69
N GLU A 63 10.82 14.20 -22.59
CA GLU A 63 10.76 14.92 -21.31
C GLU A 63 9.68 14.34 -20.38
N LEU A 64 8.51 13.96 -20.91
CA LEU A 64 7.44 13.35 -20.11
C LEU A 64 7.84 11.96 -19.61
N VAL A 65 8.42 11.12 -20.47
CA VAL A 65 8.86 9.78 -20.07
C VAL A 65 10.02 9.87 -19.06
N ALA A 66 10.99 10.76 -19.30
CA ALA A 66 12.09 10.98 -18.37
C ALA A 66 11.61 11.55 -17.04
N GLY A 67 10.74 12.55 -17.06
CA GLY A 67 10.19 13.21 -15.87
C GLY A 67 9.36 12.26 -15.01
N PHE A 68 8.43 11.52 -15.61
CA PHE A 68 7.64 10.51 -14.87
C PHE A 68 8.49 9.32 -14.45
N GLY A 69 9.44 8.86 -15.26
CA GLY A 69 10.39 7.81 -14.90
C GLY A 69 11.24 8.20 -13.69
N LEU A 70 11.76 9.42 -13.67
CA LEU A 70 12.48 9.97 -12.52
C LEU A 70 11.56 10.10 -11.30
N ALA A 71 10.33 10.58 -11.48
CA ALA A 71 9.36 10.67 -10.39
C ALA A 71 9.08 9.29 -9.79
N VAL A 72 8.92 8.24 -10.59
CA VAL A 72 8.75 6.85 -10.14
C VAL A 72 9.98 6.41 -9.31
N ALA A 73 11.19 6.62 -9.81
CA ALA A 73 12.41 6.23 -9.09
C ALA A 73 12.57 6.98 -7.76
N VAL A 74 12.40 8.31 -7.76
CA VAL A 74 12.51 9.16 -6.57
C VAL A 74 11.43 8.81 -5.55
N THR A 75 10.18 8.68 -5.97
CA THR A 75 9.07 8.35 -5.07
C THR A 75 9.16 6.92 -4.52
N LEU A 76 9.74 5.98 -5.28
CA LEU A 76 10.06 4.64 -4.79
C LEU A 76 11.09 4.70 -3.65
N VAL A 77 12.20 5.42 -3.87
CA VAL A 77 13.23 5.60 -2.84
C VAL A 77 12.67 6.31 -1.61
N LEU A 78 11.89 7.37 -1.80
CA LEU A 78 11.22 8.07 -0.70
C LEU A 78 10.22 7.17 0.03
N GLY A 79 9.47 6.35 -0.69
CA GLY A 79 8.54 5.37 -0.10
C GLY A 79 9.26 4.35 0.77
N ILE A 80 10.37 3.79 0.30
CA ILE A 80 11.22 2.86 1.05
C ILE A 80 11.81 3.56 2.29
N ARG A 81 12.30 4.80 2.16
CA ARG A 81 12.86 5.56 3.30
C ARG A 81 11.81 5.99 4.32
N ARG A 82 10.59 6.29 3.89
CA ARG A 82 9.46 6.66 4.77
C ARG A 82 8.80 5.44 5.40
N TYR A 83 8.97 4.25 4.83
CA TYR A 83 8.37 3.04 5.37
C TYR A 83 8.96 2.69 6.73
N ARG A 84 8.15 2.85 7.78
CA ARG A 84 8.47 2.41 9.14
C ARG A 84 7.80 1.05 9.39
N ARG A 85 8.59 0.08 9.85
CA ARG A 85 8.06 -1.25 10.23
C ARG A 85 7.00 -1.08 11.33
N VAL A 86 5.83 -1.69 11.12
CA VAL A 86 4.73 -1.66 12.10
C VAL A 86 4.99 -2.69 13.20
N PRO A 87 5.26 -2.28 14.45
CA PRO A 87 5.48 -3.23 15.53
C PRO A 87 4.17 -3.93 15.88
N ARG A 88 4.24 -5.20 16.29
CA ARG A 88 3.04 -5.95 16.72
C ARG A 88 2.34 -5.31 17.92
N THR A 89 3.09 -4.59 18.75
CA THR A 89 2.56 -3.81 19.89
C THR A 89 1.59 -2.72 19.46
N ALA A 90 1.77 -2.11 18.27
CA ALA A 90 0.83 -1.13 17.74
C ALA A 90 -0.52 -1.76 17.35
N ALA A 91 -0.50 -3.00 16.85
CA ALA A 91 -1.73 -3.74 16.55
C ALA A 91 -2.47 -4.14 17.84
N LEU A 92 -1.73 -4.56 18.88
CA LEU A 92 -2.29 -4.84 20.21
C LEU A 92 -2.93 -3.58 20.81
N ALA A 93 -2.22 -2.45 20.81
CA ALA A 93 -2.74 -1.18 21.35
C ALA A 93 -3.99 -0.71 20.60
N ARG A 94 -4.02 -0.84 19.26
CA ARG A 94 -5.21 -0.47 18.47
C ARG A 94 -6.39 -1.40 18.74
N LEU A 95 -6.15 -2.70 18.91
CA LEU A 95 -7.20 -3.67 19.25
C LEU A 95 -7.75 -3.40 20.65
N ASP A 96 -6.88 -3.10 21.61
CA ASP A 96 -7.26 -2.84 23.00
C ASP A 96 -8.04 -1.52 23.13
N ALA A 97 -7.68 -0.50 22.36
CA ALA A 97 -8.40 0.78 22.33
C ALA A 97 -9.85 0.65 21.82
N THR A 98 -10.21 -0.44 21.15
CA THR A 98 -11.61 -0.70 20.75
C THR A 98 -12.45 -1.36 21.84
N LEU A 99 -11.81 -1.80 22.93
CA LEU A 99 -12.45 -2.49 24.04
C LEU A 99 -12.54 -1.57 25.25
N LYS A 100 -13.67 -1.61 25.95
CA LYS A 100 -13.86 -0.79 27.15
C LYS A 100 -12.91 -1.25 28.26
N GLY A 101 -12.01 -0.36 28.68
CA GLY A 101 -11.12 -0.57 29.82
C GLY A 101 -9.83 -1.33 29.53
N ALA A 102 -9.36 -1.34 28.28
CA ALA A 102 -8.06 -1.90 27.89
C ALA A 102 -7.78 -3.32 28.46
N PRO A 103 -8.66 -4.31 28.23
CA PRO A 103 -8.56 -5.64 28.83
C PRO A 103 -7.30 -6.42 28.43
N ILE A 104 -6.69 -6.14 27.27
CA ILE A 104 -5.43 -6.79 26.86
C ILE A 104 -4.29 -6.30 27.76
N ALA A 105 -4.20 -4.99 28.00
CA ALA A 105 -3.25 -4.43 28.96
C ALA A 105 -3.52 -4.93 30.39
N ALA A 106 -4.78 -4.97 30.82
CA ALA A 106 -5.16 -5.42 32.16
C ALA A 106 -4.82 -6.91 32.44
N LEU A 107 -4.81 -7.76 31.42
CA LEU A 107 -4.42 -9.17 31.57
C LEU A 107 -2.90 -9.39 31.57
N GLY A 108 -2.14 -8.45 31.01
CA GLY A 108 -0.68 -8.43 31.06
C GLY A 108 -0.11 -7.76 32.31
N ASP A 109 -0.95 -7.12 33.12
CA ASP A 109 -0.54 -6.39 34.31
C ASP A 109 -0.28 -7.33 35.50
N VAL A 110 0.63 -6.92 36.39
CA VAL A 110 1.00 -7.64 37.61
C VAL A 110 0.52 -6.85 38.80
N GLN A 111 -0.17 -7.51 39.73
CA GLN A 111 -0.69 -6.86 40.93
C GLN A 111 0.45 -6.21 41.74
N ALA A 112 0.50 -4.88 41.73
CA ALA A 112 1.56 -4.11 42.39
C ALA A 112 1.36 -4.00 43.92
N ILE A 113 0.11 -4.04 44.41
CA ILE A 113 -0.25 -3.82 45.82
C ILE A 113 -1.14 -4.97 46.31
N GLY A 114 -0.86 -5.48 47.51
CA GLY A 114 -1.70 -6.49 48.17
C GLY A 114 -1.49 -7.93 47.68
N ALA A 115 -0.38 -8.23 46.99
CA ALA A 115 -0.09 -9.59 46.51
C ALA A 115 0.02 -10.64 47.62
N GLY A 116 0.34 -10.23 48.85
CA GLY A 116 0.37 -11.09 50.03
C GLY A 116 -0.98 -11.29 50.73
N ASP A 117 -1.99 -10.48 50.41
CA ASP A 117 -3.31 -10.52 51.05
C ASP A 117 -4.29 -11.42 50.25
N PRO A 118 -4.84 -12.49 50.85
CA PRO A 118 -5.85 -13.33 50.20
C PRO A 118 -7.07 -12.55 49.69
N ALA A 119 -7.54 -11.52 50.41
CA ALA A 119 -8.70 -10.75 50.00
C ALA A 119 -8.41 -9.88 48.77
N SER A 120 -7.28 -9.17 48.77
CA SER A 120 -6.80 -8.39 47.63
C SER A 120 -6.56 -9.25 46.38
N ARG A 121 -6.04 -10.48 46.55
CA ARG A 121 -5.89 -11.42 45.42
C ARG A 121 -7.23 -11.86 44.83
N ALA A 122 -8.24 -12.11 45.66
CA ALA A 122 -9.57 -12.48 45.18
C ALA A 122 -10.22 -11.38 44.32
N VAL A 123 -10.06 -10.11 44.72
CA VAL A 123 -10.52 -8.96 43.93
C VAL A 123 -9.77 -8.86 42.59
N TRP A 124 -8.46 -9.10 42.60
CA TRP A 124 -7.64 -9.12 41.38
C TRP A 124 -8.06 -10.25 40.42
N GLU A 125 -8.30 -11.46 40.93
CA GLU A 125 -8.84 -12.57 40.12
C GLU A 125 -10.19 -12.21 39.49
N ALA A 126 -11.09 -11.58 40.26
CA ALA A 126 -12.39 -11.13 39.76
C ALA A 126 -12.28 -10.00 38.72
N HIS A 127 -11.27 -9.13 38.82
CA HIS A 127 -10.97 -8.12 37.81
C HIS A 127 -10.49 -8.77 36.51
N ARG A 128 -9.55 -9.73 36.59
CA ARG A 128 -9.02 -10.47 35.43
C ARG A 128 -10.09 -11.31 34.74
N ALA A 129 -11.00 -11.95 35.49
CA ALA A 129 -12.12 -12.70 34.94
C ALA A 129 -13.03 -11.80 34.08
N ARG A 130 -13.41 -10.62 34.61
CA ARG A 130 -14.20 -9.63 33.85
C ARG A 130 -13.47 -9.08 32.63
N ALA A 131 -12.14 -8.95 32.68
CA ALA A 131 -11.33 -8.56 31.52
C ALA A 131 -11.30 -9.66 30.45
N ALA A 132 -11.21 -10.93 30.85
CA ALA A 132 -11.23 -12.08 29.94
C ALA A 132 -12.58 -12.25 29.23
N GLU A 133 -13.70 -12.04 29.92
CA GLU A 133 -15.04 -12.05 29.30
C GLU A 133 -15.17 -11.01 28.19
N ARG A 134 -14.57 -9.81 28.37
CA ARG A 134 -14.59 -8.75 27.35
C ARG A 134 -13.76 -9.09 26.11
N LEU A 135 -12.77 -9.99 26.22
CA LEU A 135 -12.02 -10.48 25.05
C LEU A 135 -12.88 -11.33 24.11
N ALA A 136 -13.96 -11.95 24.60
CA ALA A 136 -14.83 -12.78 23.78
C ALA A 136 -15.55 -11.99 22.67
N ALA A 137 -15.74 -10.67 22.86
CA ALA A 137 -16.38 -9.78 21.89
C ALA A 137 -15.39 -9.13 20.91
N VAL A 138 -14.09 -9.48 20.97
CA VAL A 138 -13.06 -8.85 20.14
C VAL A 138 -13.27 -9.17 18.67
N ARG A 139 -13.31 -8.11 17.86
CA ARG A 139 -13.34 -8.19 16.40
C ARG A 139 -12.12 -7.48 15.82
N ALA A 140 -11.70 -7.93 14.63
CA ALA A 140 -10.64 -7.27 13.90
C ALA A 140 -11.05 -5.82 13.55
N VAL A 141 -10.11 -4.89 13.70
CA VAL A 141 -10.35 -3.48 13.38
C VAL A 141 -10.07 -3.27 11.89
N PRO A 142 -11.03 -2.73 11.10
CA PRO A 142 -10.81 -2.50 9.68
C PRO A 142 -9.71 -1.45 9.43
N PRO A 143 -8.96 -1.58 8.33
CA PRO A 143 -7.98 -0.59 7.93
C PRO A 143 -8.67 0.72 7.54
N ARG A 144 -8.06 1.84 7.94
CA ARG A 144 -8.48 3.22 7.65
C ARG A 144 -7.30 3.99 7.04
N PRO A 145 -6.96 3.71 5.76
CA PRO A 145 -5.93 4.46 5.06
C PRO A 145 -6.45 5.86 4.75
N ARG A 146 -6.18 6.81 5.64
CA ARG A 146 -6.54 8.24 5.45
C ARG A 146 -5.63 8.89 4.40
N LEU A 147 -5.80 8.52 3.14
CA LEU A 147 -4.99 9.02 2.02
C LEU A 147 -5.44 10.39 1.54
N ALA A 148 -6.69 10.79 1.82
CA ALA A 148 -7.23 12.09 1.41
C ALA A 148 -6.50 13.29 2.05
N GLY A 149 -5.91 13.11 3.24
CA GLY A 149 -5.12 14.17 3.88
C GLY A 149 -3.74 14.36 3.26
N ASP A 150 -3.19 13.30 2.64
CA ASP A 150 -1.87 13.32 2.02
C ASP A 150 -1.91 13.76 0.54
N ASP A 151 -3.10 13.77 -0.08
CA ASP A 151 -3.34 14.11 -1.49
C ASP A 151 -4.45 15.17 -1.64
N PRO A 152 -4.20 16.45 -1.31
CA PRO A 152 -5.21 17.52 -1.33
C PRO A 152 -5.70 17.87 -2.74
N TYR A 153 -4.88 17.62 -3.76
CA TYR A 153 -5.21 17.89 -5.16
C TYR A 153 -5.77 16.65 -5.90
N ALA A 154 -5.97 15.54 -5.19
CA ALA A 154 -6.44 14.28 -5.76
C ALA A 154 -5.61 13.79 -6.96
N LEU A 155 -4.29 14.01 -6.94
CA LEU A 155 -3.35 13.62 -8.00
C LEU A 155 -3.46 12.12 -8.32
N ARG A 156 -3.72 11.29 -7.31
CA ARG A 156 -3.93 9.86 -7.50
C ARG A 156 -5.14 9.57 -8.38
N LEU A 157 -6.24 10.29 -8.19
CA LEU A 157 -7.45 10.10 -9.00
C LEU A 157 -7.22 10.61 -10.41
N ILE A 158 -6.53 11.74 -10.59
CA ILE A 158 -6.16 12.25 -11.93
C ILE A 158 -5.33 11.20 -12.67
N ALA A 159 -4.29 10.64 -12.04
CA ALA A 159 -3.46 9.61 -12.64
C ALA A 159 -4.24 8.30 -12.92
N ALA A 160 -5.13 7.89 -12.01
CA ALA A 160 -5.97 6.72 -12.21
C ALA A 160 -6.97 6.89 -13.36
N THR A 161 -7.59 8.07 -13.48
CA THR A 161 -8.49 8.41 -14.59
C THR A 161 -7.71 8.48 -15.91
N ALA A 162 -6.54 9.11 -15.92
CA ALA A 162 -5.68 9.14 -17.11
C ALA A 162 -5.30 7.72 -17.56
N LEU A 163 -4.93 6.85 -16.61
CA LEU A 163 -4.63 5.45 -16.89
C LEU A 163 -5.86 4.70 -17.41
N ALA A 164 -7.03 4.89 -16.81
CA ALA A 164 -8.26 4.26 -17.28
C ALA A 164 -8.61 4.69 -18.71
N VAL A 165 -8.50 5.98 -19.02
CA VAL A 165 -8.70 6.50 -20.39
C VAL A 165 -7.67 5.89 -21.35
N ALA A 166 -6.39 5.86 -20.97
CA ALA A 166 -5.34 5.26 -21.79
C ALA A 166 -5.55 3.75 -22.02
N LEU A 167 -6.06 3.01 -21.04
CA LEU A 167 -6.37 1.58 -21.20
C LEU A 167 -7.59 1.33 -22.11
N LEU A 168 -8.60 2.20 -22.05
CA LEU A 168 -9.84 2.04 -22.81
C LEU A 168 -9.71 2.56 -24.25
N PHE A 169 -8.99 3.66 -24.45
CA PHE A 169 -8.95 4.40 -25.71
C PHE A 169 -7.54 4.56 -26.29
N GLY A 170 -6.50 4.18 -25.54
CA GLY A 170 -5.13 4.31 -26.00
C GLY A 170 -4.84 3.34 -27.14
N ALA A 171 -4.18 3.87 -28.16
CA ALA A 171 -3.69 3.05 -29.29
C ALA A 171 -2.46 2.21 -28.90
N GLY A 172 -1.91 2.40 -27.69
CA GLY A 172 -0.61 1.86 -27.30
C GLY A 172 0.56 2.61 -27.94
N THR A 173 1.76 2.34 -27.46
CA THR A 173 3.02 2.80 -28.06
C THR A 173 3.68 1.68 -28.84
N HIS A 174 4.09 1.96 -30.08
CA HIS A 174 4.87 1.00 -30.85
C HIS A 174 6.33 0.96 -30.36
N PRO A 175 7.03 -0.18 -30.50
CA PRO A 175 8.44 -0.28 -30.13
C PRO A 175 9.33 0.77 -30.83
N ALA A 176 9.00 1.13 -32.08
CA ALA A 176 9.71 2.16 -32.84
C ALA A 176 9.59 3.55 -32.19
N ASP A 177 8.41 3.90 -31.66
CA ASP A 177 8.19 5.17 -30.95
C ASP A 177 9.04 5.24 -29.68
N LEU A 178 9.21 4.11 -29.00
CA LEU A 178 10.06 4.01 -27.80
C LEU A 178 11.55 4.12 -28.17
N ALA A 179 11.97 3.54 -29.30
CA ALA A 179 13.34 3.65 -29.80
C ALA A 179 13.70 5.10 -30.18
N ALA A 180 12.76 5.86 -30.74
CA ALA A 180 12.94 7.26 -31.10
C ALA A 180 13.16 8.19 -29.88
N LEU A 181 12.80 7.75 -28.67
CA LEU A 181 13.06 8.49 -27.43
C LEU A 181 14.49 8.31 -26.91
N VAL A 182 15.23 7.32 -27.41
CA VAL A 182 16.63 7.08 -27.01
C VAL A 182 17.54 7.95 -27.89
N PRO A 183 18.48 8.72 -27.31
CA PRO A 183 19.46 9.45 -28.08
C PRO A 183 20.21 8.52 -29.04
N GLY A 184 20.12 8.78 -30.35
CA GLY A 184 20.70 7.93 -31.41
C GLY A 184 19.85 6.72 -31.84
N GLY A 185 18.70 6.46 -31.21
CA GLY A 185 17.81 5.34 -31.57
C GLY A 185 16.95 5.59 -32.82
N ALA A 186 16.71 6.85 -33.18
CA ALA A 186 15.96 7.21 -34.38
C ALA A 186 16.67 6.78 -35.68
N ASP A 187 18.01 6.86 -35.73
CA ASP A 187 18.79 6.46 -36.92
C ASP A 187 18.72 4.94 -37.15
N ALA A 188 18.62 4.14 -36.09
CA ALA A 188 18.44 2.70 -36.17
C ALA A 188 17.03 2.30 -36.66
N ALA A 189 15.98 3.02 -36.25
CA ALA A 189 14.61 2.77 -36.68
C ALA A 189 14.37 3.15 -38.16
N ILE A 190 15.04 4.20 -38.65
CA ILE A 190 14.99 4.61 -40.06
C ILE A 190 15.68 3.59 -40.96
N ALA A 191 16.79 2.98 -40.51
CA ALA A 191 17.53 1.96 -41.26
C ALA A 191 16.72 0.68 -41.52
N GLU A 192 15.77 0.32 -40.65
CA GLU A 192 14.89 -0.85 -40.84
C GLU A 192 13.71 -0.59 -41.81
N THR A 193 13.47 0.66 -42.21
CA THR A 193 12.33 1.05 -43.06
C THR A 193 12.76 1.36 -44.50
N SER A 194 13.77 0.67 -45.04
CA SER A 194 14.04 0.71 -46.49
C SER A 194 13.16 -0.29 -47.23
N TRP A 195 12.04 0.18 -47.78
CA TRP A 195 11.16 -0.61 -48.66
C TRP A 195 11.66 -0.51 -50.11
N GLU A 196 12.35 -1.54 -50.60
CA GLU A 196 12.69 -1.69 -52.03
C GLU A 196 11.53 -2.41 -52.74
N GLY A 197 10.56 -1.63 -53.22
CA GLY A 197 9.49 -2.12 -54.07
C GLY A 197 9.94 -2.17 -55.52
N TRP A 198 10.33 -3.33 -56.02
CA TRP A 198 10.59 -3.55 -57.45
C TRP A 198 9.25 -3.69 -58.18
N ILE A 199 9.02 -2.85 -59.20
CA ILE A 199 7.85 -2.95 -60.09
C ILE A 199 8.29 -3.71 -61.34
N GLU A 200 7.61 -4.81 -61.64
CA GLU A 200 7.84 -5.59 -62.86
C GLU A 200 7.01 -5.00 -64.01
N PRO A 201 7.63 -4.62 -65.15
CA PRO A 201 6.90 -4.01 -66.26
C PRO A 201 6.02 -5.05 -66.99
N PRO A 202 4.79 -4.69 -67.42
CA PRO A 202 3.91 -5.61 -68.12
C PRO A 202 4.45 -5.93 -69.53
N ALA A 203 4.32 -7.20 -69.92
CA ALA A 203 4.69 -7.75 -71.23
C ALA A 203 3.76 -7.30 -72.37
#